data_AF-A0A0G1LUT5-F1
#
_entry.id   AF-A0A0G1LUT5-F1
#
_cell.length_a   1.000
_cell.length_b   1.000
_cell.length_c   1.000
_cell.angle_alpha   90.00
_cell.angle_beta   90.00
_cell.angle_gamma   90.00
#
_symmetry.space_group_name_H-M   'P 1'
#
loop_
_entity.id
_entity.type
_entity.pdbx_description
1 polymer ?
#
loop_
_entity_poly.entity_id
_entity_poly.type
_entity_poly.pdbx_seq_one_letter_code
_entity_poly.pdbx_strand_id
1 'polypeptide(L)'
;MNILFRTKIALITGALAVAVFPLVSLGENDATSTNVKRQIKQERQQVRTDIQKKQQALQQEAKQKREALMQEIRARRETFKAEAQKRIDALKKKVGEERAKRIDQFFNQMVRKFENAIDRLNNLADRIESRLNKTEAAGNDVSKQRDMLKVARDKIAAAGSALSDAKAQFGAMTKSENPKEAFQKVKELVKGVAQKVKDAHRALVDVVKSMKGLRLGDKATSTQSR
;
A
#
# COMPACT_ATOMS: atom_id res chain seq x y z
N MET A 1 15.21 33.99 -16.94
CA MET A 1 15.03 34.48 -15.56
C MET A 1 14.13 33.46 -14.83
N ASN A 2 14.61 32.27 -14.48
CA ASN A 2 15.34 31.92 -13.25
C ASN A 2 14.70 32.49 -11.97
N ILE A 3 14.01 31.66 -11.18
CA ILE A 3 14.48 31.12 -9.87
C ILE A 3 13.36 30.25 -9.23
N LEU A 4 13.62 28.94 -9.20
CA LEU A 4 13.46 27.96 -8.12
C LEU A 4 12.27 28.09 -7.12
N PHE A 5 11.22 27.30 -7.35
CA PHE A 5 10.37 26.79 -6.26
C PHE A 5 10.91 25.45 -5.75
N ARG A 6 11.73 25.51 -4.69
CA ARG A 6 12.10 24.36 -3.85
C ARG A 6 11.35 24.47 -2.52
N THR A 7 10.21 23.80 -2.40
CA THR A 7 9.55 23.59 -1.09
C THR A 7 10.09 22.30 -0.46
N LYS A 8 10.60 22.48 0.76
CA LYS A 8 11.39 21.53 1.53
C LYS A 8 10.51 20.40 2.08
N ILE A 9 10.99 19.17 1.93
CA ILE A 9 10.52 17.98 2.64
C ILE A 9 10.93 18.15 4.12
N ALA A 10 9.95 18.35 5.00
CA ALA A 10 10.17 18.30 6.44
C ALA A 10 10.32 16.83 6.87
N LEU A 11 11.57 16.39 6.99
CA LEU A 11 11.95 15.17 7.71
C LEU A 11 11.66 15.38 9.20
N ILE A 12 10.60 14.74 9.70
CA ILE A 12 10.37 14.61 11.14
C ILE A 12 11.29 13.49 11.65
N THR A 13 12.56 13.81 11.85
CA THR A 13 13.48 13.03 12.67
C THR A 13 13.22 13.38 14.13
N GLY A 14 12.27 12.68 14.75
CA GLY A 14 12.06 12.72 16.19
C GLY A 14 13.16 11.93 16.90
N ALA A 15 14.36 12.52 17.03
CA ALA A 15 15.37 12.05 17.97
C ALA A 15 14.95 12.48 19.38
N LEU A 16 14.21 11.62 20.07
CA LEU A 16 13.92 11.78 21.49
C LEU A 16 15.07 11.16 22.27
N ALA A 17 16.17 11.92 22.39
CA ALA A 17 17.27 11.62 23.27
C ALA A 17 16.84 11.90 24.71
N VAL A 18 16.35 10.88 25.41
CA VAL A 18 16.26 10.91 26.87
C VAL A 18 17.62 10.52 27.42
N ALA A 19 18.43 11.53 27.74
CA ALA A 19 19.64 11.36 28.53
C ALA A 19 19.24 10.92 29.94
N VAL A 20 19.36 9.62 30.23
CA VAL A 20 19.33 9.09 31.59
C VAL A 20 20.75 9.21 32.14
N PHE A 21 21.01 10.24 32.93
CA PHE A 21 22.22 10.36 33.75
C PHE A 21 22.16 9.31 34.87
N PRO A 22 23.17 8.44 35.06
CA PRO A 22 23.25 7.63 36.27
C PRO A 22 24.06 8.40 37.32
N LEU A 23 23.36 9.00 38.29
CA LEU A 23 24.01 9.42 39.53
C LEU A 23 24.14 8.16 40.42
N VAL A 24 25.31 7.54 40.36
CA VAL A 24 25.68 6.46 41.28
C VAL A 24 25.88 7.05 42.67
N SER A 25 24.94 6.79 43.57
CA SER A 25 25.13 6.91 45.01
C SER A 25 25.05 5.50 45.59
N LEU A 26 26.18 5.03 46.13
CA LEU A 26 26.26 3.86 47.00
C LEU A 26 25.40 4.12 48.24
N GLY A 27 24.52 3.19 48.59
CA GLY A 27 23.59 3.33 49.72
C GLY A 27 22.55 2.22 49.74
N GLU A 28 22.99 1.04 50.15
CA GLU A 28 22.26 -0.07 50.77
C GLU A 28 20.78 0.23 51.14
N ASN A 29 19.81 -0.33 50.40
CA ASN A 29 18.38 -0.46 50.75
C ASN A 29 17.63 -1.35 49.71
N ASP A 30 17.46 -2.64 49.98
CA ASP A 30 16.81 -3.60 49.05
C ASP A 30 15.29 -3.35 48.82
N ALA A 31 14.64 -2.59 49.71
CA ALA A 31 13.20 -2.31 49.66
C ALA A 31 12.79 -1.20 48.68
N THR A 32 13.68 -0.26 48.35
CA THR A 32 13.41 0.82 47.37
C THR A 32 13.60 0.33 45.92
N SER A 33 14.54 -0.58 45.70
CA SER A 33 14.80 -1.25 44.41
C SER A 33 13.58 -2.01 43.88
N THR A 34 12.80 -2.64 44.76
CA THR A 34 11.61 -3.43 44.39
C THR A 34 10.41 -2.56 43.99
N ASN A 35 10.19 -1.43 44.66
CA ASN A 35 9.11 -0.49 44.30
C ASN A 35 9.40 0.27 43.01
N VAL A 36 10.65 0.72 42.80
CA VAL A 36 11.06 1.37 41.55
C VAL A 36 10.96 0.40 40.36
N LYS A 37 11.37 -0.88 40.53
CA LYS A 37 11.19 -1.92 39.49
C LYS A 37 9.71 -2.18 39.17
N ARG A 38 8.81 -2.14 40.16
CA ARG A 38 7.35 -2.30 39.95
C ARG A 38 6.76 -1.12 39.19
N GLN A 39 7.12 0.11 39.54
CA GLN A 39 6.68 1.32 38.84
C GLN A 39 7.15 1.32 37.38
N ILE A 40 8.44 1.04 37.14
CA ILE A 40 8.99 0.93 35.77
C ILE A 40 8.28 -0.18 34.98
N LYS A 41 7.91 -1.31 35.63
CA LYS A 41 7.17 -2.39 34.96
C LYS A 41 5.73 -1.99 34.61
N GLN A 42 5.05 -1.26 35.50
CA GLN A 42 3.71 -0.73 35.28
C GLN A 42 3.69 0.34 34.18
N GLU A 43 4.62 1.29 34.22
CA GLU A 43 4.80 2.29 33.16
C GLU A 43 5.10 1.63 31.82
N ARG A 44 5.99 0.62 31.79
CA ARG A 44 6.26 -0.14 30.56
C ARG A 44 5.01 -0.89 30.04
N GLN A 45 4.17 -1.41 30.92
CA GLN A 45 2.90 -2.02 30.53
C GLN A 45 1.91 -1.00 29.95
N GLN A 46 1.80 0.17 30.58
CA GLN A 46 0.95 1.27 30.10
C GLN A 46 1.43 1.80 28.75
N VAL A 47 2.73 2.06 28.62
CA VAL A 47 3.36 2.47 27.35
C VAL A 47 3.13 1.41 26.26
N ARG A 48 3.24 0.11 26.59
CA ARG A 48 2.91 -0.96 25.63
C ARG A 48 1.44 -0.94 25.21
N THR A 49 0.51 -0.78 26.16
CA THR A 49 -0.91 -0.73 25.83
C THR A 49 -1.28 0.51 25.02
N ASP A 50 -0.64 1.64 25.28
CA ASP A 50 -0.87 2.88 24.54
C ASP A 50 -0.28 2.83 23.14
N ILE A 51 0.91 2.22 22.97
CA ILE A 51 1.49 1.96 21.66
C ILE A 51 0.59 1.00 20.86
N GLN A 52 0.07 -0.06 21.48
CA GLN A 52 -0.85 -0.98 20.82
C GLN A 52 -2.14 -0.28 20.37
N LYS A 53 -2.76 0.52 21.25
CA LYS A 53 -3.95 1.31 20.91
C LYS A 53 -3.68 2.30 19.78
N LYS A 54 -2.57 3.03 19.82
CA LYS A 54 -2.15 3.96 18.76
C LYS A 54 -1.92 3.22 17.43
N GLN A 55 -1.28 2.05 17.47
CA GLN A 55 -1.12 1.22 16.27
C GLN A 55 -2.45 0.75 15.70
N GLN A 56 -3.38 0.29 16.55
CA GLN A 56 -4.71 -0.13 16.11
C GLN A 56 -5.50 1.03 15.48
N ALA A 57 -5.47 2.21 16.10
CA ALA A 57 -6.11 3.40 15.56
C ALA A 57 -5.53 3.81 14.20
N LEU A 58 -4.20 3.85 14.08
CA LEU A 58 -3.51 4.13 12.82
C LEU A 58 -3.82 3.08 11.74
N GLN A 59 -3.95 1.81 12.11
CA GLN A 59 -4.35 0.74 11.18
C GLN A 59 -5.79 0.93 10.69
N GLN A 60 -6.72 1.30 11.57
CA GLN A 60 -8.11 1.56 11.18
C GLN A 60 -8.22 2.78 10.27
N GLU A 61 -7.53 3.88 10.59
CA GLU A 61 -7.51 5.08 9.75
C GLU A 61 -6.89 4.77 8.37
N ALA A 62 -5.80 3.99 8.33
CA ALA A 62 -5.19 3.56 7.08
C ALA A 62 -6.13 2.65 6.26
N LYS A 63 -6.91 1.77 6.91
CA LYS A 63 -7.93 0.96 6.25
C LYS A 63 -9.03 1.82 5.64
N GLN A 64 -9.56 2.80 6.40
CA GLN A 64 -10.59 3.71 5.91
C GLN A 64 -10.12 4.55 4.73
N LYS A 65 -8.93 5.17 4.82
CA LYS A 65 -8.35 5.93 3.70
C LYS A 65 -8.15 5.05 2.46
N ARG A 66 -7.77 3.78 2.64
CA ARG A 66 -7.64 2.81 1.56
C ARG A 66 -8.99 2.45 0.94
N GLU A 67 -10.02 2.22 1.74
CA GLU A 67 -11.37 1.90 1.23
C GLU A 67 -11.94 3.06 0.44
N ALA A 68 -11.82 4.29 0.95
CA ALA A 68 -12.22 5.50 0.23
C ALA A 68 -11.48 5.63 -1.11
N LEU A 69 -10.16 5.42 -1.13
CA LEU A 69 -9.37 5.43 -2.36
C LEU A 69 -9.84 4.35 -3.34
N MET A 70 -10.15 3.15 -2.87
CA MET A 70 -10.65 2.06 -3.72
C MET A 70 -12.02 2.38 -4.31
N GLN A 71 -12.91 3.01 -3.53
CA GLN A 71 -14.20 3.48 -4.04
C GLN A 71 -14.02 4.56 -5.11
N GLU A 72 -13.11 5.52 -4.89
CA GLU A 72 -12.80 6.55 -5.88
C GLU A 72 -12.25 5.92 -7.18
N ILE A 73 -11.33 4.96 -7.08
CA ILE A 73 -10.79 4.24 -8.24
C ILE A 73 -11.90 3.49 -8.99
N ARG A 74 -12.85 2.88 -8.27
CA ARG A 74 -14.01 2.19 -8.87
C ARG A 74 -14.96 3.19 -9.55
N ALA A 75 -15.25 4.32 -8.93
CA ALA A 75 -16.08 5.36 -9.54
C ALA A 75 -15.43 5.88 -10.83
N ARG A 76 -14.12 6.18 -10.79
CA ARG A 76 -13.35 6.59 -11.98
C ARG A 76 -13.29 5.52 -13.07
N ARG A 77 -13.42 4.24 -12.71
CA ARG A 77 -13.52 3.13 -13.68
C ARG A 77 -14.84 3.18 -14.45
N GLU A 78 -15.95 3.40 -13.77
CA GLU A 78 -17.26 3.46 -14.42
C GLU A 78 -17.41 4.71 -15.29
N THR A 79 -16.96 5.88 -14.81
CA THR A 79 -16.96 7.10 -15.63
C THR A 79 -16.10 6.94 -16.89
N PHE A 80 -14.91 6.34 -16.75
CA PHE A 80 -14.03 6.09 -17.88
C PHE A 80 -14.68 5.19 -18.94
N LYS A 81 -15.41 4.14 -18.55
CA LYS A 81 -16.14 3.27 -19.49
C LYS A 81 -17.26 4.03 -20.18
N ALA A 82 -18.05 4.82 -19.43
CA ALA A 82 -19.17 5.59 -19.98
C ALA A 82 -18.72 6.63 -21.02
N GLU A 83 -17.52 7.20 -20.85
CA GLU A 83 -16.97 8.21 -21.76
C GLU A 83 -16.26 7.62 -22.98
N ALA A 84 -16.21 6.30 -23.15
CA ALA A 84 -15.47 5.66 -24.25
C ALA A 84 -15.93 6.15 -25.63
N GLN A 85 -17.24 6.19 -25.88
CA GLN A 85 -17.77 6.60 -27.19
C GLN A 85 -17.40 8.06 -27.51
N LYS A 86 -17.55 8.96 -26.54
CA LYS A 86 -17.17 10.37 -26.68
C LYS A 86 -15.68 10.53 -27.00
N ARG A 87 -14.82 9.72 -26.39
CA ARG A 87 -13.37 9.71 -26.65
C ARG A 87 -13.05 9.22 -28.05
N ILE A 88 -13.71 8.15 -28.52
CA ILE A 88 -13.56 7.66 -29.89
C ILE A 88 -13.95 8.75 -30.88
N ASP A 89 -15.13 9.35 -30.73
CA ASP A 89 -15.62 10.37 -31.66
C ASP A 89 -14.72 11.61 -31.71
N ALA A 90 -14.20 12.03 -30.55
CA ALA A 90 -13.21 13.12 -30.48
C ALA A 90 -11.88 12.75 -31.16
N LEU A 91 -11.42 11.50 -31.01
CA LEU A 91 -10.23 11.00 -31.70
C LEU A 91 -10.43 10.87 -33.21
N LYS A 92 -11.60 10.42 -33.69
CA LYS A 92 -11.89 10.27 -35.13
C LYS A 92 -11.61 11.57 -35.88
N LYS A 93 -12.00 12.71 -35.30
CA LYS A 93 -11.78 14.05 -35.88
C LYS A 93 -10.30 14.44 -36.03
N LYS A 94 -9.40 13.85 -35.24
CA LYS A 94 -7.98 14.23 -35.21
C LYS A 94 -7.03 13.25 -35.90
N VAL A 95 -7.34 11.95 -35.85
CA VAL A 95 -6.40 10.91 -36.32
C VAL A 95 -7.01 9.97 -37.35
N GLY A 96 -8.27 10.18 -37.74
CA GLY A 96 -9.03 9.29 -38.60
C GLY A 96 -9.66 8.13 -37.83
N GLU A 97 -10.72 7.54 -38.42
CA GLU A 97 -11.57 6.59 -37.73
C GLU A 97 -10.88 5.28 -37.32
N GLU A 98 -10.15 4.65 -38.24
CA GLU A 98 -9.48 3.37 -37.95
C GLU A 98 -8.39 3.52 -36.88
N ARG A 99 -7.65 4.62 -36.92
CA ARG A 99 -6.58 4.88 -35.97
C ARG A 99 -7.14 5.21 -34.59
N ALA A 100 -8.23 5.98 -34.53
CA ALA A 100 -8.97 6.25 -33.29
C ALA A 100 -9.44 4.95 -32.62
N LYS A 101 -10.08 4.06 -33.39
CA LYS A 101 -10.54 2.75 -32.92
C LYS A 101 -9.38 1.89 -32.40
N ARG A 102 -8.28 1.78 -33.14
CA ARG A 102 -7.09 1.00 -32.72
C ARG A 102 -6.48 1.54 -31.42
N ILE A 103 -6.35 2.86 -31.30
CA ILE A 103 -5.77 3.52 -30.12
C ILE A 103 -6.65 3.27 -28.88
N ASP A 104 -7.96 3.48 -29.00
CA ASP A 104 -8.89 3.29 -27.89
C ASP A 104 -8.99 1.81 -27.47
N GLN A 105 -9.08 0.89 -28.43
CA GLN A 105 -9.06 -0.55 -28.16
C GLN A 105 -7.80 -0.99 -27.43
N PHE A 106 -6.62 -0.55 -27.90
CA PHE A 106 -5.34 -0.86 -27.26
C PHE A 106 -5.32 -0.37 -25.81
N PHE A 107 -5.70 0.89 -25.58
CA PHE A 107 -5.68 1.47 -24.24
C PHE A 107 -6.70 0.80 -23.32
N ASN A 108 -7.91 0.55 -23.79
CA ASN A 108 -8.95 -0.16 -23.03
C ASN A 108 -8.51 -1.59 -22.66
N GLN A 109 -7.83 -2.30 -23.56
CA GLN A 109 -7.30 -3.63 -23.25
C GLN A 109 -6.23 -3.56 -22.15
N MET A 110 -5.34 -2.57 -22.19
CA MET A 110 -4.33 -2.36 -21.14
C MET A 110 -4.99 -2.01 -19.80
N VAL A 111 -5.94 -1.09 -19.79
CA VAL A 111 -6.71 -0.72 -18.59
C VAL A 111 -7.34 -1.95 -17.97
N ARG A 112 -8.09 -2.74 -18.75
CA ARG A 112 -8.74 -3.97 -18.25
C ARG A 112 -7.73 -4.95 -17.64
N LYS A 113 -6.57 -5.13 -18.28
CA LYS A 113 -5.50 -6.00 -17.76
C LYS A 113 -4.96 -5.51 -16.42
N PHE A 114 -4.71 -4.21 -16.26
CA PHE A 114 -4.22 -3.66 -15.00
C PHE A 114 -5.27 -3.65 -13.89
N GLU A 115 -6.52 -3.35 -14.19
CA GLU A 115 -7.62 -3.46 -13.23
C GLU A 115 -7.71 -4.88 -12.67
N ASN A 116 -7.75 -5.87 -13.57
CA ASN A 116 -7.80 -7.27 -13.18
C ASN A 116 -6.56 -7.68 -12.35
N ALA A 117 -5.38 -7.14 -12.68
CA ALA A 117 -4.17 -7.39 -11.91
C ALA A 117 -4.24 -6.79 -10.50
N ILE A 118 -4.70 -5.53 -10.38
CA ILE A 118 -4.88 -4.84 -9.10
C ILE A 118 -5.91 -5.57 -8.23
N ASP A 119 -7.02 -6.01 -8.81
CA ASP A 119 -8.06 -6.79 -8.10
C ASP A 119 -7.48 -8.10 -7.55
N ARG A 120 -6.70 -8.83 -8.35
CA ARG A 120 -6.00 -10.06 -7.90
C ARG A 120 -4.99 -9.78 -6.78
N LEU A 121 -4.26 -8.67 -6.86
CA LEU A 121 -3.29 -8.27 -5.81
C LEU A 121 -4.00 -7.93 -4.50
N ASN A 122 -5.14 -7.23 -4.55
CA ASN A 122 -5.96 -6.95 -3.37
C ASN A 122 -6.47 -8.25 -2.74
N ASN A 123 -7.05 -9.15 -3.53
CA ASN A 123 -7.52 -10.45 -3.05
C ASN A 123 -6.39 -11.27 -2.40
N LEU A 124 -5.17 -11.23 -2.96
CA LEU A 124 -4.01 -11.87 -2.36
C LEU A 124 -3.61 -11.22 -1.03
N ALA A 125 -3.60 -9.89 -0.95
CA ALA A 125 -3.32 -9.16 0.28
C ALA A 125 -4.31 -9.51 1.40
N ASP A 126 -5.60 -9.66 1.07
CA ASP A 126 -6.64 -10.00 2.05
C ASP A 126 -6.51 -11.45 2.53
N ARG A 127 -6.15 -12.38 1.64
CA ARG A 127 -5.81 -13.76 2.02
C ARG A 127 -4.59 -13.83 2.93
N ILE A 128 -3.57 -12.99 2.68
CA ILE A 128 -2.38 -12.88 3.52
C ILE A 128 -2.78 -12.33 4.90
N GLU A 129 -3.56 -11.26 4.97
CA GLU A 129 -4.07 -10.72 6.24
C GLU A 129 -4.82 -11.79 7.05
N SER A 130 -5.72 -12.53 6.42
CA SER A 130 -6.45 -13.63 7.06
C SER A 130 -5.51 -14.70 7.63
N ARG A 131 -4.46 -15.07 6.89
CA ARG A 131 -3.44 -16.01 7.38
C ARG A 131 -2.64 -15.45 8.55
N LEU A 132 -2.23 -14.18 8.50
CA LEU A 132 -1.53 -13.53 9.60
C LEU A 132 -2.38 -13.50 10.88
N ASN A 133 -3.68 -13.19 10.76
CA ASN A 133 -4.59 -13.24 11.90
C ASN A 133 -4.65 -14.64 12.53
N LYS A 134 -4.69 -15.71 11.72
CA LYS A 134 -4.67 -17.10 12.20
C LYS A 134 -3.35 -17.48 12.86
N THR A 135 -2.23 -17.02 12.28
CA THR A 135 -0.88 -17.26 12.80
C THR A 135 -0.65 -16.54 14.14
N GLU A 136 -1.16 -15.31 14.28
CA GLU A 136 -1.14 -14.54 15.52
C GLU A 136 -2.02 -15.18 16.60
N ALA A 137 -3.21 -15.66 16.25
CA ALA A 137 -4.07 -16.40 17.17
C ALA A 137 -3.43 -17.71 17.66
N ALA A 138 -2.53 -18.30 16.87
CA ALA A 138 -1.71 -19.44 17.27
C ALA A 138 -0.49 -19.06 18.14
N GLY A 139 -0.37 -17.78 18.55
CA GLY A 139 0.67 -17.29 19.46
C GLY A 139 1.98 -16.88 18.78
N ASN A 140 2.03 -16.81 17.45
CA ASN A 140 3.23 -16.37 16.73
C ASN A 140 3.26 -14.84 16.60
N ASP A 141 4.44 -14.23 16.73
CA ASP A 141 4.61 -12.82 16.41
C ASP A 141 4.59 -12.59 14.89
N VAL A 142 3.65 -11.77 14.44
CA VAL A 142 3.43 -11.42 13.02
C VAL A 142 3.71 -9.94 12.73
N SER A 143 4.29 -9.20 13.67
CA SER A 143 4.45 -7.75 13.59
C SER A 143 5.18 -7.33 12.31
N LYS A 144 6.31 -7.99 12.00
CA LYS A 144 7.10 -7.74 10.79
C LYS A 144 6.30 -7.99 9.50
N GLN A 145 5.52 -9.06 9.46
CA GLN A 145 4.74 -9.43 8.29
C GLN A 145 3.57 -8.45 8.08
N ARG A 146 2.97 -7.92 9.16
CA ARG A 146 1.96 -6.86 9.07
C ARG A 146 2.55 -5.58 8.47
N ASP A 147 3.75 -5.19 8.87
CA ASP A 147 4.44 -4.03 8.30
C ASP A 147 4.75 -4.25 6.81
N MET A 148 5.28 -5.42 6.44
CA MET A 148 5.51 -5.76 5.03
C MET A 148 4.21 -5.77 4.21
N LEU A 149 3.11 -6.28 4.77
CA LEU A 149 1.80 -6.27 4.12
C LEU A 149 1.28 -4.84 3.92
N LYS A 150 1.51 -3.94 4.89
CA LYS A 150 1.19 -2.52 4.75
C LYS A 150 1.94 -1.92 3.56
N VAL A 151 3.25 -2.13 3.47
CA VAL A 151 4.07 -1.66 2.34
C VAL A 151 3.57 -2.22 1.00
N ALA A 152 3.19 -3.49 0.97
CA ALA A 152 2.62 -4.10 -0.23
C ALA A 152 1.29 -3.45 -0.63
N ARG A 153 0.40 -3.17 0.34
CA ARG A 153 -0.87 -2.47 0.09
C ARG A 153 -0.68 -1.04 -0.38
N ASP A 154 0.29 -0.31 0.18
CA ASP A 154 0.64 1.04 -0.26
C ASP A 154 1.11 1.03 -1.73
N LYS A 155 1.88 0.02 -2.16
CA LYS A 155 2.26 -0.17 -3.57
C LYS A 155 1.08 -0.53 -4.49
N ILE A 156 0.12 -1.33 -4.02
CA ILE A 156 -1.11 -1.62 -4.79
C ILE A 156 -1.92 -0.33 -4.99
N ALA A 157 -2.06 0.49 -3.94
CA ALA A 157 -2.73 1.79 -4.02
C ALA A 157 -2.03 2.71 -5.03
N ALA A 158 -0.69 2.81 -4.97
CA ALA A 158 0.10 3.60 -5.91
C ALA A 158 -0.08 3.13 -7.37
N ALA A 159 -0.22 1.83 -7.62
CA ALA A 159 -0.53 1.28 -8.94
C ALA A 159 -1.94 1.69 -9.40
N GLY A 160 -2.93 1.68 -8.50
CA GLY A 160 -4.29 2.15 -8.74
C GLY A 160 -4.36 3.63 -9.11
N SER A 161 -3.69 4.49 -8.33
CA SER A 161 -3.59 5.92 -8.63
C SER A 161 -2.93 6.17 -9.99
N ALA A 162 -1.80 5.50 -10.26
CA ALA A 162 -1.11 5.65 -11.55
C ALA A 162 -1.98 5.23 -12.74
N LEU A 163 -2.80 4.17 -12.58
CA LEU A 163 -3.75 3.76 -13.60
C LEU A 163 -4.85 4.80 -13.80
N SER A 164 -5.33 5.42 -12.72
CA SER A 164 -6.27 6.53 -12.82
C SER A 164 -5.68 7.73 -13.55
N ASP A 165 -4.43 8.08 -13.27
CA ASP A 165 -3.76 9.21 -13.92
C ASP A 165 -3.58 8.92 -15.43
N ALA A 166 -3.20 7.69 -15.77
CA ALA A 166 -3.10 7.25 -17.17
C ALA A 166 -4.45 7.37 -17.90
N LYS A 167 -5.57 7.00 -17.27
CA LYS A 167 -6.92 7.16 -17.82
C LYS A 167 -7.27 8.63 -18.06
N ALA A 168 -6.99 9.49 -17.09
CA ALA A 168 -7.25 10.92 -17.19
C ALA A 168 -6.44 11.56 -18.34
N GLN A 169 -5.16 11.22 -18.44
CA GLN A 169 -4.28 11.70 -19.52
C GLN A 169 -4.71 11.18 -20.89
N PHE A 170 -5.18 9.92 -20.98
CA PHE A 170 -5.75 9.39 -22.22
C PHE A 170 -7.03 10.12 -22.63
N GLY A 171 -7.90 10.46 -21.67
CA GLY A 171 -9.07 11.30 -21.93
C GLY A 171 -8.69 12.69 -22.45
N ALA A 172 -7.69 13.32 -21.82
CA ALA A 172 -7.18 14.63 -22.20
C ALA A 172 -6.47 14.64 -23.56
N MET A 173 -5.89 13.51 -24.00
CA MET A 173 -5.22 13.39 -25.30
C MET A 173 -6.11 13.82 -26.47
N THR A 174 -7.42 13.59 -26.38
CA THR A 174 -8.40 14.02 -27.40
C THR A 174 -8.41 15.53 -27.62
N LYS A 175 -8.01 16.31 -26.61
CA LYS A 175 -7.97 17.78 -26.64
C LYS A 175 -6.60 18.33 -27.07
N SER A 176 -5.54 17.53 -27.07
CA SER A 176 -4.19 17.94 -27.46
C SER A 176 -4.11 18.41 -28.92
N GLU A 177 -3.41 19.51 -29.18
CA GLU A 177 -3.06 20.00 -30.52
C GLU A 177 -2.10 19.06 -31.24
N ASN A 178 -1.31 18.29 -30.48
CA ASN A 178 -0.33 17.34 -31.00
C ASN A 178 -0.65 15.90 -30.51
N PRO A 179 -1.52 15.16 -31.22
CA PRO A 179 -1.99 13.84 -30.77
C PRO A 179 -0.87 12.79 -30.66
N LYS A 180 0.18 12.90 -31.50
CA LYS A 180 1.28 11.94 -31.53
C LYS A 180 2.11 11.98 -30.25
N GLU A 181 2.49 13.18 -29.80
CA GLU A 181 3.23 13.39 -28.55
C GLU A 181 2.39 13.04 -27.32
N ALA A 182 1.11 13.43 -27.33
CA ALA A 182 0.20 13.09 -26.24
C ALA A 182 0.02 11.56 -26.12
N PHE A 183 -0.04 10.83 -27.23
CA PHE A 183 -0.07 9.36 -27.21
C PHE A 183 1.23 8.73 -26.68
N GLN A 184 2.39 9.32 -26.98
CA GLN A 184 3.68 8.86 -26.41
C GLN A 184 3.69 8.99 -24.89
N LYS A 185 3.21 10.14 -24.35
CA LYS A 185 3.08 10.36 -22.90
C LYS A 185 2.16 9.32 -22.25
N VAL A 186 1.02 9.01 -22.88
CA VAL A 186 0.12 7.95 -22.40
C VAL A 186 0.83 6.59 -22.36
N LYS A 187 1.61 6.26 -23.38
CA LYS A 187 2.38 4.99 -23.44
C LYS A 187 3.41 4.91 -22.32
N GLU A 188 4.09 6.01 -21.98
CA GLU A 188 5.02 6.09 -20.86
C GLU A 188 4.32 5.89 -19.52
N LEU A 189 3.17 6.54 -19.32
CA LEU A 189 2.35 6.34 -18.13
C LEU A 189 1.93 4.88 -17.98
N VAL A 190 1.48 4.25 -19.06
CA VAL A 190 1.12 2.81 -19.08
C VAL A 190 2.30 1.92 -18.68
N LYS A 191 3.52 2.22 -19.15
CA LYS A 191 4.73 1.50 -18.69
C LYS A 191 4.97 1.71 -17.20
N GLY A 192 4.78 2.94 -16.70
CA GLY A 192 4.87 3.26 -15.28
C GLY A 192 3.86 2.48 -14.43
N VAL A 193 2.61 2.33 -14.90
CA VAL A 193 1.60 1.48 -14.26
C VAL A 193 2.06 0.04 -14.22
N ALA A 194 2.56 -0.50 -15.32
CA ALA A 194 3.05 -1.87 -15.38
C ALA A 194 4.18 -2.13 -14.36
N GLN A 195 5.10 -1.17 -14.20
CA GLN A 195 6.18 -1.27 -13.23
C GLN A 195 5.64 -1.27 -11.79
N LYS A 196 4.72 -0.36 -11.45
CA LYS A 196 4.09 -0.29 -10.12
C LYS A 196 3.33 -1.57 -9.78
N VAL A 197 2.62 -2.16 -10.74
CA VAL A 197 1.95 -3.47 -10.55
C VAL A 197 2.95 -4.58 -10.25
N LYS A 198 4.10 -4.61 -10.95
CA LYS A 198 5.18 -5.58 -10.68
C LYS A 198 5.79 -5.37 -9.28
N ASP A 199 6.00 -4.12 -8.88
CA ASP A 199 6.58 -3.81 -7.57
C ASP A 199 5.63 -4.16 -6.42
N ALA A 200 4.33 -3.96 -6.61
CA ALA A 200 3.29 -4.43 -5.69
C ALA A 200 3.27 -5.97 -5.58
N HIS A 201 3.35 -6.66 -6.73
CA HIS A 201 3.42 -8.13 -6.75
C HIS A 201 4.64 -8.66 -6.01
N ARG A 202 5.83 -8.10 -6.29
CA ARG A 202 7.09 -8.47 -5.60
C ARG A 202 6.96 -8.29 -4.09
N ALA A 203 6.42 -7.16 -3.65
CA ALA A 203 6.22 -6.90 -2.22
C ALA A 203 5.31 -7.96 -1.56
N LEU A 204 4.20 -8.36 -2.20
CA LEU A 204 3.36 -9.44 -1.67
C LEU A 204 4.09 -10.79 -1.62
N VAL A 205 4.89 -11.11 -2.64
CA VAL A 205 5.70 -12.33 -2.64
C VAL A 205 6.70 -12.32 -1.48
N ASP A 206 7.29 -11.16 -1.17
CA ASP A 206 8.22 -11.03 -0.04
C ASP A 206 7.50 -11.23 1.31
N VAL A 207 6.26 -10.74 1.45
CA VAL A 207 5.42 -11.07 2.63
C VAL A 207 5.24 -12.58 2.72
N VAL A 208 4.81 -13.24 1.64
CA VAL A 208 4.58 -14.70 1.64
C VAL A 208 5.86 -15.47 1.96
N LYS A 209 7.03 -15.07 1.43
CA LYS A 209 8.32 -15.68 1.76
C LYS A 209 8.64 -15.55 3.25
N SER A 210 8.41 -14.37 3.83
CA SER A 210 8.65 -14.12 5.26
C SER A 210 7.70 -14.89 6.19
N MET A 211 6.57 -15.39 5.67
CA MET A 211 5.63 -16.24 6.41
C MET A 211 6.05 -17.72 6.43
N LYS A 212 6.97 -18.18 5.57
CA LYS A 212 7.31 -19.61 5.47
C LYS A 212 7.92 -20.20 6.75
N GLY A 213 8.54 -19.39 7.60
CA GLY A 213 9.06 -19.80 8.92
C GLY A 213 8.04 -19.75 10.05
N LEU A 214 6.87 -19.15 9.82
CA LEU A 214 5.77 -19.06 10.78
C LEU A 214 4.80 -20.22 10.54
N ARG A 215 5.25 -21.46 10.75
CA ARG A 215 4.38 -22.64 10.58
C ARG A 215 3.20 -22.54 11.55
N LEU A 216 2.00 -22.68 11.01
CA LEU A 216 0.78 -22.93 11.78
C LEU A 216 0.90 -24.33 12.40
N GLY A 217 1.51 -24.41 13.59
CA GLY A 217 1.52 -25.58 14.46
C GLY A 217 2.34 -26.78 13.96
N ASP A 218 3.52 -27.00 14.54
CA ASP A 218 4.17 -28.32 14.59
C ASP A 218 3.52 -29.27 15.62
N LYS A 219 2.24 -29.07 15.94
CA LYS A 219 1.47 -30.14 16.58
C LYS A 219 1.00 -31.09 15.49
N ALA A 220 1.86 -32.05 15.17
CA ALA A 220 1.48 -33.24 14.44
C ALA A 220 0.21 -33.81 15.09
N THR A 221 -0.92 -33.73 14.41
CA THR A 221 -2.10 -34.54 14.75
C THR A 221 -1.72 -35.99 14.48
N SER A 222 -1.22 -36.68 15.49
CA SER A 222 -1.14 -38.14 15.50
C SER A 222 -2.58 -38.66 15.55
N THR A 223 -3.15 -38.96 14.39
CA THR A 223 -4.35 -39.78 14.32
C THR A 223 -3.96 -41.17 14.84
N GLN A 224 -4.33 -41.48 16.08
CA GLN A 224 -4.31 -42.86 16.56
C GLN A 224 -5.36 -43.62 15.76
N SER A 225 -4.90 -44.51 14.88
CA SER A 225 -5.76 -45.51 14.25
C SER A 225 -6.36 -46.38 15.35
N ARG A 226 -7.68 -46.51 15.33
CA ARG A 226 -8.44 -47.44 16.16
C ARG A 226 -8.46 -48.81 15.50
#